data_AF-A0A8S9WGE6-F1
#
_entry.id   AF-A0A8S9WGE6-F1
#
_cell.length_a   1.000
_cell.length_b   1.000
_cell.length_c   1.000
_cell.angle_alpha   90.00
_cell.angle_beta   90.00
_cell.angle_gamma   90.00
#
_symmetry.space_group_name_H-M   'P 1'
#
loop_
_entity.id
_entity.type
_entity.pdbx_description
1 polymer ?
#
loop_
_entity_poly.entity_id
_entity_poly.type
_entity_poly.pdbx_seq_one_letter_code
_entity_poly.pdbx_strand_id
1 'polypeptide(L)'
;MGEVAAILMLDDKTGKILVSVEPLLFKEPFLKGQKVVVTGLYAGNANLPDVKGLVYADRVYPYMELGYRAVTIKELQDHSLLYFQSPVCIEGNATQIVLSAGKTDLKVDDGTGTIDVLYREELDDLKIDDRVIIEGEFQRNTIYAFTVTPEHPEPTPSPSPSPSLSPTPAPTPTVSTTPGTTFTPVPMEEEGLPFIYLGLAKK
;
A
#
# COMPACT_ATOMS: atom_id res chain seq x y z
N MET A 1 24.39 -3.07 -14.28
CA MET A 1 23.67 -3.49 -13.06
C MET A 1 22.21 -3.60 -13.47
N GLY A 2 21.69 -4.82 -13.65
CA GLY A 2 20.38 -5.05 -14.28
C GLY A 2 19.26 -5.07 -13.26
N GLU A 3 18.19 -4.32 -13.49
CA GLU A 3 16.99 -4.28 -12.65
C GLU A 3 16.28 -5.64 -12.63
N VAL A 4 15.79 -6.04 -11.45
CA VAL A 4 15.21 -7.37 -11.19
C VAL A 4 13.69 -7.29 -11.32
N ALA A 5 13.08 -8.12 -12.19
CA ALA A 5 11.62 -8.17 -12.38
C ALA A 5 10.86 -8.65 -11.12
N ALA A 6 9.66 -8.12 -10.90
CA ALA A 6 8.78 -8.55 -9.81
C ALA A 6 8.02 -9.81 -10.22
N ILE A 7 8.05 -10.85 -9.37
CA ILE A 7 7.37 -12.12 -9.63
C ILE A 7 6.17 -12.23 -8.69
N LEU A 8 4.97 -12.07 -9.24
CA LEU A 8 3.76 -12.43 -8.53
C LEU A 8 3.40 -13.87 -8.79
N MET A 9 3.17 -14.60 -7.71
CA MET A 9 2.40 -15.82 -7.78
C MET A 9 0.93 -15.42 -7.72
N LEU A 10 0.39 -15.12 -8.90
CA LEU A 10 -1.05 -14.95 -8.98
C LEU A 10 -1.67 -16.32 -8.99
N ASP A 11 -2.34 -16.55 -7.89
CA ASP A 11 -3.24 -17.66 -7.75
C ASP A 11 -4.62 -17.15 -8.11
N ASP A 12 -4.94 -17.24 -9.41
CA ASP A 12 -6.32 -17.12 -9.86
C ASP A 12 -7.16 -18.34 -9.44
N LYS A 13 -6.54 -19.33 -8.77
CA LYS A 13 -7.06 -20.61 -8.28
C LYS A 13 -7.12 -21.74 -9.32
N THR A 14 -6.87 -21.48 -10.60
CA THR A 14 -6.83 -22.51 -11.66
C THR A 14 -5.43 -23.05 -11.91
N GLY A 15 -4.45 -22.26 -11.52
CA GLY A 15 -3.06 -22.57 -11.64
C GLY A 15 -2.31 -21.32 -11.29
N LYS A 16 -1.11 -21.52 -10.77
CA LYS A 16 -0.30 -20.39 -10.41
C LYS A 16 0.35 -19.95 -11.71
N ILE A 17 0.04 -18.73 -12.11
CA ILE A 17 0.85 -18.09 -13.11
C ILE A 17 1.87 -17.25 -12.37
N LEU A 18 3.09 -17.33 -12.85
CA LEU A 18 4.04 -16.32 -12.48
C LEU A 18 3.76 -15.15 -13.37
N VAL A 19 3.47 -14.03 -12.76
CA VAL A 19 3.42 -12.77 -13.48
C VAL A 19 4.75 -12.09 -13.20
N SER A 20 5.61 -12.13 -14.22
CA SER A 20 6.78 -11.28 -14.29
C SER A 20 6.30 -9.90 -14.67
N VAL A 21 6.12 -9.07 -13.67
CA VAL A 21 5.77 -7.68 -13.90
C VAL A 21 7.07 -6.94 -14.09
N GLU A 22 7.20 -6.24 -15.23
CA GLU A 22 8.27 -5.26 -15.36
C GLU A 22 8.15 -4.32 -14.16
N PRO A 23 9.24 -4.06 -13.42
CA PRO A 23 9.15 -3.30 -12.17
C PRO A 23 8.42 -1.97 -12.33
N LEU A 24 8.51 -1.36 -13.52
CA LEU A 24 7.86 -0.10 -13.89
C LEU A 24 6.32 -0.17 -13.95
N LEU A 25 5.70 -1.34 -13.92
CA LEU A 25 4.24 -1.56 -14.03
C LEU A 25 3.58 -1.96 -12.72
N PHE A 26 4.38 -2.19 -11.70
CA PHE A 26 3.94 -2.52 -10.35
C PHE A 26 3.66 -1.22 -9.59
N LYS A 27 2.49 -0.63 -9.83
CA LYS A 27 2.14 0.60 -9.11
C LYS A 27 1.94 0.34 -7.61
N GLU A 28 1.32 -0.80 -7.24
CA GLU A 28 1.13 -1.27 -5.85
C GLU A 28 1.14 -2.83 -5.74
N PRO A 29 1.58 -3.42 -4.60
CA PRO A 29 1.60 -4.86 -4.37
C PRO A 29 0.24 -5.42 -3.91
N PHE A 30 -0.15 -6.58 -4.44
CA PHE A 30 -1.40 -7.22 -4.05
C PHE A 30 -1.26 -8.03 -2.76
N LEU A 31 -2.18 -7.80 -1.82
CA LEU A 31 -2.31 -8.62 -0.61
C LEU A 31 -2.67 -10.03 -1.01
N LYS A 32 -2.20 -10.99 -0.21
CA LYS A 32 -2.71 -12.35 -0.30
C LYS A 32 -4.21 -12.30 -0.02
N GLY A 33 -5.01 -12.63 -1.04
CA GLY A 33 -6.47 -12.50 -0.98
C GLY A 33 -7.04 -11.24 -1.64
N GLN A 34 -6.21 -10.27 -2.02
CA GLN A 34 -6.62 -9.09 -2.80
C GLN A 34 -6.78 -9.42 -4.28
N LYS A 35 -7.70 -8.70 -4.92
CA LYS A 35 -8.06 -8.89 -6.32
C LYS A 35 -7.33 -7.93 -7.23
N VAL A 36 -6.90 -8.49 -8.35
CA VAL A 36 -5.94 -7.86 -9.24
C VAL A 36 -6.34 -8.20 -10.67
N VAL A 37 -6.07 -7.29 -11.59
CA VAL A 37 -6.19 -7.53 -13.03
C VAL A 37 -4.81 -7.38 -13.65
N VAL A 38 -4.43 -8.34 -14.47
CA VAL A 38 -3.17 -8.35 -15.22
C VAL A 38 -3.48 -8.34 -16.71
N THR A 39 -2.80 -7.49 -17.46
CA THR A 39 -2.70 -7.59 -18.93
C THR A 39 -1.23 -7.70 -19.30
N GLY A 40 -0.87 -8.49 -20.31
CA GLY A 40 0.53 -8.68 -20.68
C GLY A 40 0.76 -9.77 -21.72
N LEU A 41 2.02 -10.04 -22.03
CA LEU A 41 2.44 -11.08 -22.97
C LEU A 41 2.57 -12.43 -22.27
N TYR A 42 1.93 -13.46 -22.81
CA TYR A 42 2.09 -14.83 -22.32
C TYR A 42 3.35 -15.47 -22.92
N ALA A 43 4.31 -15.80 -22.06
CA ALA A 43 5.62 -16.34 -22.43
C ALA A 43 5.66 -17.87 -22.56
N GLY A 44 4.55 -18.56 -22.29
CA GLY A 44 4.48 -20.02 -22.28
C GLY A 44 4.85 -20.60 -20.91
N ASN A 45 5.17 -21.89 -20.89
CA ASN A 45 5.36 -22.67 -19.66
C ASN A 45 6.62 -22.20 -18.87
N ALA A 46 6.47 -21.98 -17.57
CA ALA A 46 7.54 -21.55 -16.67
C ALA A 46 8.49 -22.68 -16.22
N ASN A 47 8.20 -23.95 -16.57
CA ASN A 47 8.95 -25.14 -16.20
C ASN A 47 9.21 -25.29 -14.68
N LEU A 48 8.32 -24.72 -13.88
CA LEU A 48 8.30 -24.89 -12.43
C LEU A 48 7.14 -25.80 -12.05
N PRO A 49 7.29 -26.65 -11.01
CA PRO A 49 6.20 -27.48 -10.53
C PRO A 49 5.03 -26.57 -10.13
N ASP A 50 3.82 -26.96 -10.55
CA ASP A 50 2.55 -26.27 -10.25
C ASP A 50 2.41 -24.83 -10.77
N VAL A 51 3.31 -24.39 -11.65
CA VAL A 51 3.21 -23.11 -12.35
C VAL A 51 2.96 -23.34 -13.84
N LYS A 52 1.82 -22.87 -14.35
CA LYS A 52 1.37 -23.18 -15.73
C LYS A 52 2.03 -22.33 -16.79
N GLY A 53 2.47 -21.14 -16.41
CA GLY A 53 3.12 -20.25 -17.34
C GLY A 53 3.56 -18.96 -16.70
N LEU A 54 4.27 -18.21 -17.53
CA LEU A 54 4.84 -16.92 -17.20
C LEU A 54 4.15 -15.86 -18.04
N VAL A 55 3.60 -14.85 -17.40
CA VAL A 55 3.09 -13.64 -18.07
C VAL A 55 4.10 -12.53 -17.83
N TYR A 56 4.61 -11.93 -18.91
CA TYR A 56 5.27 -10.63 -18.83
C TYR A 56 4.18 -9.57 -18.81
N ALA A 57 3.84 -9.07 -17.62
CA ALA A 57 2.75 -8.10 -17.50
C ALA A 57 3.13 -6.79 -18.20
N ASP A 58 2.17 -6.24 -18.94
CA ASP A 58 2.12 -4.87 -19.47
C ASP A 58 1.31 -3.94 -18.55
N ARG A 59 0.35 -4.47 -17.78
CA ARG A 59 -0.34 -3.75 -16.70
C ARG A 59 -0.73 -4.71 -15.60
N VAL A 60 -0.62 -4.27 -14.35
CA VAL A 60 -1.31 -4.92 -13.23
C VAL A 60 -1.96 -3.86 -12.36
N TYR A 61 -3.23 -4.02 -12.02
CA TYR A 61 -3.96 -3.05 -11.21
C TYR A 61 -4.93 -3.74 -10.26
N PRO A 62 -5.17 -3.19 -9.05
CA PRO A 62 -6.20 -3.70 -8.17
C PRO A 62 -7.52 -3.56 -8.89
N TYR A 63 -8.38 -4.55 -8.74
CA TYR A 63 -9.72 -4.39 -9.26
C TYR A 63 -10.47 -3.37 -8.38
N MET A 64 -10.32 -2.08 -8.69
CA MET A 64 -10.88 -0.94 -7.99
C MET A 64 -11.04 0.22 -8.98
N GLU A 65 -12.24 0.75 -9.18
CA GLU A 65 -12.35 2.10 -9.74
C GLU A 65 -12.25 3.17 -8.63
N LEU A 66 -12.44 2.85 -7.33
CA LEU A 66 -12.48 3.84 -6.21
C LEU A 66 -12.09 3.33 -4.79
N GLY A 67 -11.29 2.28 -4.63
CA GLY A 67 -11.04 1.70 -3.29
C GLY A 67 -12.23 0.92 -2.73
N TYR A 68 -12.08 0.35 -1.53
CA TYR A 68 -13.19 -0.22 -0.78
C TYR A 68 -13.92 0.88 0.00
N ARG A 69 -15.25 0.88 -0.06
CA ARG A 69 -16.04 2.03 0.38
C ARG A 69 -16.00 2.14 1.92
N ALA A 70 -15.50 3.26 2.44
CA ALA A 70 -15.53 3.55 3.88
C ALA A 70 -16.96 3.83 4.35
N VAL A 71 -17.39 3.12 5.37
CA VAL A 71 -18.79 3.12 5.82
C VAL A 71 -18.86 2.90 7.32
N THR A 72 -19.84 3.53 7.96
CA THR A 72 -20.14 3.24 9.36
C THR A 72 -20.90 1.91 9.48
N ILE A 73 -20.76 1.21 10.60
CA ILE A 73 -21.52 -0.01 10.90
C ILE A 73 -23.01 0.28 10.90
N LYS A 74 -23.43 1.45 11.40
CA LYS A 74 -24.82 1.87 11.33
C LYS A 74 -25.29 2.10 9.90
N GLU A 75 -24.49 2.72 9.04
CA GLU A 75 -24.82 2.86 7.62
C GLU A 75 -24.89 1.48 6.92
N LEU A 76 -23.96 0.58 7.25
CA LEU A 76 -24.02 -0.81 6.82
C LEU A 76 -25.28 -1.51 7.29
N GLN A 77 -25.74 -1.28 8.51
CA GLN A 77 -26.93 -1.91 9.06
C GLN A 77 -28.22 -1.29 8.49
N ASP A 78 -28.34 0.04 8.53
CA ASP A 78 -29.48 0.82 8.03
C ASP A 78 -29.65 0.65 6.51
N HIS A 79 -28.55 0.51 5.78
CA HIS A 79 -28.51 0.33 4.34
C HIS A 79 -27.85 -1.00 3.95
N SER A 80 -28.13 -2.06 4.71
CA SER A 80 -27.57 -3.41 4.47
C SER A 80 -27.70 -3.86 3.02
N LEU A 81 -28.81 -3.49 2.38
CA LEU A 81 -29.09 -3.84 0.99
C LEU A 81 -28.21 -3.11 -0.04
N LEU A 82 -27.63 -1.94 0.27
CA LEU A 82 -26.74 -1.17 -0.63
C LEU A 82 -25.29 -1.64 -0.59
N TYR A 83 -24.87 -2.17 0.56
CA TYR A 83 -23.49 -2.58 0.80
C TYR A 83 -23.29 -4.08 0.77
N PHE A 84 -24.36 -4.85 0.63
CA PHE A 84 -24.30 -6.29 0.49
C PHE A 84 -23.30 -6.68 -0.61
N GLN A 85 -22.27 -7.44 -0.23
CA GLN A 85 -21.16 -7.90 -1.09
C GLN A 85 -20.28 -6.80 -1.69
N SER A 86 -20.50 -5.55 -1.30
CA SER A 86 -19.56 -4.49 -1.64
C SER A 86 -18.32 -4.67 -0.80
N PRO A 87 -17.15 -4.46 -1.39
CA PRO A 87 -15.97 -4.44 -0.59
C PRO A 87 -15.94 -3.09 0.13
N VAL A 88 -15.88 -3.19 1.44
CA VAL A 88 -16.04 -2.08 2.36
C VAL A 88 -14.83 -1.99 3.26
N CYS A 89 -14.66 -0.80 3.80
CA CYS A 89 -13.70 -0.52 4.84
C CYS A 89 -14.48 -0.01 6.04
N ILE A 90 -14.29 -0.67 7.19
CA ILE A 90 -14.84 -0.19 8.46
C ILE A 90 -13.72 -0.05 9.48
N GLU A 91 -13.97 0.79 10.48
CA GLU A 91 -13.02 1.11 11.53
C GLU A 91 -13.74 1.14 12.88
N GLY A 92 -13.25 0.39 13.85
CA GLY A 92 -13.90 0.32 15.17
C GLY A 92 -13.09 -0.49 16.17
N ASN A 93 -13.54 -0.56 17.42
CA ASN A 93 -12.88 -1.29 18.49
C ASN A 93 -13.29 -2.75 18.53
N ALA A 94 -12.33 -3.66 18.62
CA ALA A 94 -12.55 -5.09 18.80
C ALA A 94 -13.12 -5.36 20.20
N THR A 95 -14.41 -5.61 20.30
CA THR A 95 -15.12 -5.88 21.56
C THR A 95 -15.17 -7.36 21.93
N GLN A 96 -14.87 -8.25 20.97
CA GLN A 96 -14.76 -9.69 21.19
C GLN A 96 -13.73 -10.29 20.23
N ILE A 97 -12.95 -11.25 20.70
CA ILE A 97 -11.97 -12.01 19.92
C ILE A 97 -12.09 -13.49 20.30
N VAL A 98 -12.28 -14.34 19.31
CA VAL A 98 -12.29 -15.80 19.45
C VAL A 98 -11.32 -16.38 18.44
N LEU A 99 -10.16 -16.81 18.95
CA LEU A 99 -9.16 -17.51 18.16
C LEU A 99 -9.57 -18.98 18.01
N SER A 100 -9.40 -19.52 16.82
CA SER A 100 -9.62 -20.92 16.50
C SER A 100 -8.61 -21.35 15.44
N ALA A 101 -8.34 -22.65 15.33
CA ALA A 101 -7.35 -23.14 14.36
C ALA A 101 -7.63 -22.61 12.93
N GLY A 102 -6.71 -21.81 12.40
CA GLY A 102 -6.75 -21.19 11.08
C GLY A 102 -7.74 -20.02 10.89
N LYS A 103 -8.30 -19.45 11.96
CA LYS A 103 -9.26 -18.33 11.87
C LYS A 103 -9.36 -17.48 13.13
N THR A 104 -9.86 -16.26 12.95
CA THR A 104 -10.18 -15.34 14.03
C THR A 104 -11.59 -14.79 13.84
N ASP A 105 -12.47 -15.04 14.82
CA ASP A 105 -13.79 -14.40 14.88
C ASP A 105 -13.69 -13.17 15.79
N LEU A 106 -14.17 -12.04 15.31
CA LEU A 106 -14.08 -10.74 15.97
C LEU A 106 -15.48 -10.12 16.09
N LYS A 107 -15.66 -9.25 17.06
CA LYS A 107 -16.76 -8.31 17.08
C LYS A 107 -16.21 -6.90 17.13
N VAL A 108 -16.64 -6.03 16.24
CA VAL A 108 -16.10 -4.66 16.08
C VAL A 108 -17.20 -3.64 16.36
N ASP A 109 -16.87 -2.57 17.08
CA ASP A 109 -17.77 -1.45 17.42
C ASP A 109 -17.18 -0.13 16.95
N ASP A 110 -17.88 0.59 16.06
CA ASP A 110 -17.42 1.89 15.54
C ASP A 110 -18.03 3.10 16.26
N GLY A 111 -18.74 2.88 17.37
CA GLY A 111 -19.51 3.89 18.10
C GLY A 111 -20.89 4.17 17.49
N THR A 112 -21.18 3.63 16.31
CA THR A 112 -22.49 3.73 15.65
C THR A 112 -23.26 2.40 15.68
N GLY A 113 -22.56 1.28 15.82
CA GLY A 113 -23.12 -0.06 15.99
C GLY A 113 -22.03 -1.11 16.20
N THR A 114 -22.44 -2.37 16.38
CA THR A 114 -21.50 -3.51 16.46
C THR A 114 -21.72 -4.48 15.32
N ILE A 115 -20.64 -5.11 14.86
CA ILE A 115 -20.66 -6.06 13.75
C ILE A 115 -19.72 -7.23 13.99
N ASP A 116 -20.10 -8.41 13.52
CA ASP A 116 -19.22 -9.57 13.55
C ASP A 116 -18.22 -9.50 12.39
N VAL A 117 -16.97 -9.89 12.62
CA VAL A 117 -15.93 -9.91 11.59
C VAL A 117 -15.26 -11.28 11.61
N LEU A 118 -15.20 -11.93 10.45
CA LEU A 118 -14.54 -13.21 10.28
C LEU A 118 -13.25 -13.01 9.49
N TYR A 119 -12.11 -13.36 10.09
CA TYR A 119 -10.81 -13.37 9.45
C TYR A 119 -10.27 -14.80 9.31
N ARG A 120 -9.69 -15.09 8.14
CA ARG A 120 -9.29 -16.46 7.73
C ARG A 120 -7.83 -16.77 8.02
N GLU A 121 -7.22 -16.02 8.91
CA GLU A 121 -5.92 -16.32 9.47
C GLU A 121 -5.98 -16.13 10.99
N GLU A 122 -5.05 -16.76 11.69
CA GLU A 122 -4.90 -16.59 13.13
C GLU A 122 -4.29 -15.20 13.40
N LEU A 123 -4.89 -14.43 14.31
CA LEU A 123 -4.40 -13.13 14.76
C LEU A 123 -3.96 -13.25 16.21
N ASP A 124 -2.68 -13.58 16.42
CA ASP A 124 -2.18 -13.88 17.76
C ASP A 124 -1.98 -12.63 18.65
N ASP A 125 -1.95 -11.42 18.08
CA ASP A 125 -1.56 -10.18 18.77
C ASP A 125 -2.70 -9.17 19.04
N LEU A 126 -3.93 -9.49 18.65
CA LEU A 126 -5.07 -8.57 18.81
C LEU A 126 -5.66 -8.66 20.24
N LYS A 127 -5.98 -7.52 20.85
CA LYS A 127 -6.63 -7.42 22.17
C LYS A 127 -8.00 -6.78 22.10
N ILE A 128 -8.80 -7.03 23.13
CA ILE A 128 -10.09 -6.37 23.32
C ILE A 128 -9.85 -4.86 23.52
N ASP A 129 -10.77 -4.06 22.99
CA ASP A 129 -10.73 -2.60 22.89
C ASP A 129 -9.66 -2.05 21.94
N ASP A 130 -8.85 -2.91 21.29
CA ASP A 130 -7.98 -2.47 20.22
C ASP A 130 -8.83 -1.98 19.05
N ARG A 131 -8.53 -0.78 18.55
CA ARG A 131 -9.13 -0.26 17.33
C ARG A 131 -8.62 -1.08 16.14
N VAL A 132 -9.46 -1.39 15.16
CA VAL A 132 -9.15 -2.24 13.99
C VAL A 132 -9.76 -1.65 12.72
N ILE A 133 -9.00 -1.67 11.63
CA ILE A 133 -9.50 -1.43 10.27
C ILE A 133 -9.75 -2.78 9.61
N ILE A 134 -10.94 -2.95 9.07
CA ILE A 134 -11.37 -4.17 8.41
C ILE A 134 -11.66 -3.84 6.96
N GLU A 135 -10.81 -4.34 6.06
CA GLU A 135 -11.15 -4.40 4.65
C GLU A 135 -11.69 -5.76 4.34
N GLY A 136 -12.90 -5.78 3.83
CA GLY A 136 -13.57 -7.04 3.63
C GLY A 136 -14.84 -6.86 2.88
N GLU A 137 -15.49 -7.99 2.72
CA GLU A 137 -16.77 -8.03 2.06
C GLU A 137 -17.86 -8.00 3.12
N PHE A 138 -18.68 -6.96 3.11
CA PHE A 138 -19.80 -6.87 4.03
C PHE A 138 -20.96 -7.78 3.58
N GLN A 139 -21.44 -8.62 4.49
CA GLN A 139 -22.52 -9.57 4.22
C GLN A 139 -23.51 -9.61 5.39
N ARG A 140 -24.67 -8.96 5.19
CA ARG A 140 -25.78 -8.84 6.14
C ARG A 140 -25.40 -8.13 7.44
N ASN A 141 -24.70 -8.82 8.31
CA ASN A 141 -24.28 -8.31 9.61
C ASN A 141 -22.88 -8.82 10.00
N THR A 142 -22.12 -9.30 9.00
CA THR A 142 -20.78 -9.83 9.21
C THR A 142 -19.87 -9.33 8.10
N ILE A 143 -18.64 -8.91 8.43
CA ILE A 143 -17.61 -8.62 7.44
C ILE A 143 -16.67 -9.81 7.33
N TYR A 144 -16.51 -10.28 6.10
CA TYR A 144 -15.50 -11.26 5.76
C TYR A 144 -14.23 -10.52 5.38
N ALA A 145 -13.32 -10.42 6.32
CA ALA A 145 -12.10 -9.65 6.17
C ALA A 145 -11.17 -10.31 5.14
N PHE A 146 -10.78 -9.55 4.12
CA PHE A 146 -9.57 -9.83 3.34
C PHE A 146 -8.34 -9.50 4.17
N THR A 147 -8.45 -8.44 4.97
CA THR A 147 -7.46 -8.01 5.93
C THR A 147 -8.14 -7.51 7.20
N VAL A 148 -7.54 -7.86 8.32
CA VAL A 148 -7.82 -7.25 9.61
C VAL A 148 -6.54 -6.59 10.06
N THR A 149 -6.62 -5.29 10.31
CA THR A 149 -5.47 -4.47 10.68
C THR A 149 -5.73 -3.79 12.02
N PRO A 150 -5.13 -4.26 13.12
CA PRO A 150 -5.16 -3.55 14.40
C PRO A 150 -4.49 -2.18 14.31
N GLU A 151 -5.13 -1.15 14.85
CA GLU A 151 -4.59 0.18 15.07
C GLU A 151 -4.01 0.28 16.48
N HIS A 152 -2.69 0.21 16.58
CA HIS A 152 -1.99 0.51 17.82
C HIS A 152 -1.74 2.04 17.91
N PRO A 153 -2.14 2.75 18.99
CA PRO A 153 -1.72 4.14 19.15
C PRO A 153 -0.20 4.20 19.35
N GLU A 154 0.49 4.90 18.47
CA GLU A 154 1.92 5.17 18.61
C GLU A 154 2.17 5.96 19.93
N PRO A 155 3.14 5.57 20.77
CA PRO A 155 3.41 6.29 22.01
C PRO A 155 3.83 7.73 21.68
N THR A 156 3.09 8.70 22.21
CA THR A 156 3.35 10.13 22.00
C THR A 156 4.78 10.47 22.47
N PRO A 157 5.64 11.06 21.62
CA PRO A 157 6.98 11.43 22.05
C PRO A 157 6.89 12.48 23.15
N SER A 158 7.50 12.18 24.32
CA SER A 158 7.64 13.12 25.42
C SER A 158 8.34 14.40 24.95
N PRO A 159 7.89 15.61 25.35
CA PRO A 159 8.53 16.86 24.92
C PRO A 159 10.00 16.87 25.34
N SER A 160 10.88 17.05 24.35
CA SER A 160 12.33 17.19 24.54
C SER A 160 12.65 18.54 25.21
N PRO A 161 13.57 18.62 26.19
CA PRO A 161 13.94 19.89 26.82
C PRO A 161 14.58 20.84 25.79
N SER A 162 14.06 22.07 25.75
CA SER A 162 14.48 23.13 24.81
C SER A 162 15.96 23.50 24.99
N PRO A 163 16.76 23.65 23.91
CA PRO A 163 18.15 24.07 24.01
C PRO A 163 18.26 25.55 24.42
N SER A 164 19.05 25.81 25.45
CA SER A 164 19.41 27.15 25.93
C SER A 164 20.22 27.90 24.86
N LEU A 165 19.82 29.13 24.54
CA LEU A 165 20.48 29.97 23.53
C LEU A 165 21.88 30.40 23.99
N SER A 166 22.90 30.01 23.24
CA SER A 166 24.29 30.47 23.41
C SER A 166 24.46 31.91 22.89
N PRO A 167 25.23 32.78 23.58
CA PRO A 167 25.35 34.20 23.20
C PRO A 167 26.19 34.40 21.92
N THR A 168 25.69 35.29 21.06
CA THR A 168 26.30 35.74 19.80
C THR A 168 27.62 36.52 20.03
N PRO A 169 28.74 36.17 19.36
CA PRO A 169 29.95 36.99 19.40
C PRO A 169 29.84 38.26 18.52
N ALA A 170 30.39 39.36 19.04
CA ALA A 170 30.37 40.71 18.46
C ALA A 170 31.28 40.87 17.21
N PRO A 171 30.99 41.81 16.30
CA PRO A 171 31.75 41.99 15.07
C PRO A 171 33.11 42.69 15.30
N THR A 172 34.14 42.26 14.57
CA THR A 172 35.50 42.83 14.56
C THR A 172 35.79 43.46 13.19
N PRO A 173 36.49 44.63 13.10
CA PRO A 173 36.35 45.56 11.97
C PRO A 173 37.23 45.30 10.74
N THR A 174 36.80 45.94 9.66
CA THR A 174 37.32 46.01 8.29
C THR A 174 38.74 46.58 8.19
N VAL A 175 39.59 46.00 7.33
CA VAL A 175 40.78 46.68 6.80
C VAL A 175 40.82 46.55 5.27
N SER A 176 41.10 47.69 4.64
CA SER A 176 41.16 48.00 3.21
C SER A 176 42.59 47.92 2.68
N THR A 177 42.79 47.39 1.46
CA THR A 177 43.79 47.85 0.47
C THR A 177 43.51 47.29 -0.93
N THR A 178 43.37 48.18 -1.92
CA THR A 178 43.36 48.03 -3.40
C THR A 178 44.80 47.89 -3.97
N PRO A 179 45.09 47.76 -5.30
CA PRO A 179 44.52 46.99 -6.44
C PRO A 179 45.54 46.04 -7.13
N GLY A 180 45.11 45.14 -8.03
CA GLY A 180 46.01 44.57 -9.05
C GLY A 180 45.57 43.35 -9.86
N THR A 181 45.18 43.60 -11.12
CA THR A 181 45.31 42.77 -12.35
C THR A 181 44.59 41.41 -12.51
N THR A 182 43.55 41.44 -13.37
CA THR A 182 43.39 40.66 -14.63
C THR A 182 43.60 39.15 -14.62
N PHE A 183 42.55 38.37 -14.92
CA PHE A 183 42.33 37.64 -16.20
C PHE A 183 41.00 36.88 -16.15
N THR A 184 40.19 37.06 -17.19
CA THR A 184 38.94 36.33 -17.47
C THR A 184 39.27 35.08 -18.29
N PRO A 185 38.60 33.94 -18.02
CA PRO A 185 37.92 33.28 -19.13
C PRO A 185 36.52 32.73 -18.78
N VAL A 186 35.76 32.55 -19.85
CA VAL A 186 34.34 32.19 -19.97
C VAL A 186 34.17 30.66 -19.95
N PRO A 187 33.05 30.13 -19.43
CA PRO A 187 32.39 28.94 -20.02
C PRO A 187 30.92 29.30 -20.33
N MET A 188 30.52 29.48 -21.60
CA MET A 188 30.17 28.49 -22.63
C MET A 188 29.10 27.50 -22.16
N GLU A 189 27.89 27.76 -22.68
CA GLU A 189 26.64 26.98 -22.60
C GLU A 189 26.80 25.57 -23.19
N GLU A 190 26.00 24.62 -22.72
CA GLU A 190 25.32 23.71 -23.63
C GLU A 190 23.99 23.21 -23.05
N GLU A 191 22.91 23.78 -23.59
CA GLU A 191 21.56 23.20 -23.63
C GLU A 191 21.54 22.03 -24.63
N GLY A 192 20.83 20.95 -24.31
CA GLY A 192 20.69 19.81 -25.23
C GLY A 192 19.55 18.88 -24.84
N LEU A 193 18.35 19.26 -25.28
CA LEU A 193 17.07 18.52 -25.24
C LEU A 193 17.09 17.28 -26.20
N PRO A 194 15.95 16.73 -26.69
CA PRO A 194 15.14 15.61 -26.15
C PRO A 194 14.86 14.50 -27.22
N PHE A 195 13.80 13.67 -27.02
CA PHE A 195 12.97 12.90 -28.01
C PHE A 195 13.09 11.35 -28.11
N ILE A 196 12.05 10.56 -27.79
CA ILE A 196 10.90 9.87 -28.54
C ILE A 196 11.17 8.47 -29.18
N TYR A 197 10.16 7.58 -29.05
CA TYR A 197 9.59 6.54 -29.98
C TYR A 197 9.70 5.08 -29.47
N LEU A 198 8.60 4.47 -29.01
CA LEU A 198 7.54 3.70 -29.71
C LEU A 198 8.00 2.28 -30.15
N GLY A 199 7.47 1.27 -29.46
CA GLY A 199 7.57 -0.14 -29.86
C GLY A 199 6.35 -0.59 -30.66
N LEU A 200 6.60 -1.01 -31.90
CA LEU A 200 5.69 -1.71 -32.79
C LEU A 200 5.33 -3.12 -32.26
N ALA A 201 4.12 -3.53 -32.63
CA ALA A 201 3.56 -4.87 -32.47
C ALA A 201 4.31 -5.97 -33.25
N LYS A 202 4.25 -7.20 -32.72
CA LYS A 202 3.74 -8.45 -33.38
C LYS A 202 3.96 -9.62 -32.41
N LYS A 203 3.03 -10.57 -32.30
CA LYS A 203 2.54 -11.42 -33.39
C LYS A 203 1.07 -11.79 -33.24
#